data_AF-A0A1F9FYZ6-F1
#
_entry.id   AF-A0A1F9FYZ6-F1
#
_cell.length_a   1.000
_cell.length_b   1.000
_cell.length_c   1.000
_cell.angle_alpha   90.00
_cell.angle_beta   90.00
_cell.angle_gamma   90.00
#
_symmetry.space_group_name_H-M   'P 1'
#
loop_
_entity.id
_entity.type
_entity.pdbx_description
1 polymer ?
#
loop_
_entity_poly.entity_id
_entity_poly.type
_entity_poly.pdbx_seq_one_letter_code
_entity_poly.pdbx_strand_id
1 'polypeptide(L)'
;MPSLVQLLALAARSKKPLPWYGVAMEYRALGRLDEAVATFHKVHELDPSYVAAYFMCAQVLVERGEVQGARAELAAGMARANEAGDAHAAAEMRELLESLP
;
A
#
# COMPACT_ATOMS: atom_id res chain seq x y z
N MET A 1 -16.20 8.79 10.91
CA MET A 1 -15.18 8.71 9.84
C MET A 1 -15.86 9.10 8.53
N PRO A 2 -15.17 9.78 7.58
CA PRO A 2 -15.75 10.06 6.27
C PRO A 2 -16.13 8.75 5.56
N SER A 3 -17.22 8.74 4.79
CA SER A 3 -17.58 7.57 4.01
C SER A 3 -16.61 7.33 2.85
N LEU A 4 -16.54 6.10 2.34
CA LEU A 4 -15.75 5.77 1.13
C LEU A 4 -16.05 6.74 -0.03
N VAL A 5 -17.31 7.13 -0.21
CA VAL A 5 -17.71 8.11 -1.25
C VAL A 5 -17.08 9.47 -1.02
N GLN A 6 -17.04 9.95 0.23
CA GLN A 6 -16.39 11.21 0.58
C GLN A 6 -14.86 11.13 0.38
N LEU A 7 -14.24 10.00 0.73
CA LEU A 7 -12.82 9.77 0.52
C LEU A 7 -12.46 9.75 -0.97
N LEU A 8 -13.25 9.06 -1.80
CA LEU A 8 -13.07 9.05 -3.26
C LEU A 8 -13.22 10.44 -3.88
N ALA A 9 -14.22 11.20 -3.44
CA ALA A 9 -14.43 12.57 -3.93
C ALA A 9 -13.25 13.50 -3.56
N LEU A 10 -12.68 13.31 -2.38
CA LEU A 10 -11.48 14.04 -1.95
C LEU A 10 -10.25 13.60 -2.75
N ALA A 11 -10.05 12.29 -2.91
CA ALA A 11 -8.90 11.72 -3.60
C ALA A 11 -8.89 12.10 -5.09
N ALA A 12 -10.04 12.08 -5.75
CA ALA A 12 -10.18 12.49 -7.16
C ALA A 12 -9.82 13.96 -7.41
N ARG A 13 -9.92 14.83 -6.40
CA ARG A 13 -9.54 16.26 -6.49
C ARG A 13 -8.10 16.51 -6.07
N SER A 14 -7.42 15.50 -5.53
CA SER A 14 -6.08 15.60 -4.98
C SER A 14 -5.05 15.02 -5.94
N LYS A 15 -3.93 15.73 -6.11
CA LYS A 15 -2.72 15.20 -6.75
C LYS A 15 -1.72 14.58 -5.75
N LYS A 16 -2.11 14.48 -4.48
CA LYS A 16 -1.30 13.91 -3.40
C LYS A 16 -1.61 12.42 -3.20
N PRO A 17 -0.62 11.60 -2.80
CA PRO A 17 -0.82 10.18 -2.51
C PRO A 17 -1.73 9.92 -1.29
N LEU A 18 -1.66 10.77 -0.25
CA LEU A 18 -2.29 10.52 1.04
C LEU A 18 -3.81 10.25 0.99
N PRO A 19 -4.64 11.01 0.24
CA PRO A 19 -6.07 10.70 0.12
C PRO A 19 -6.34 9.35 -0.55
N TRP A 20 -5.55 8.95 -1.55
CA TRP A 20 -5.67 7.64 -2.19
C TRP A 20 -5.24 6.52 -1.25
N TYR A 21 -4.22 6.74 -0.43
CA TYR A 21 -3.85 5.81 0.64
C TYR A 21 -5.01 5.60 1.63
N GLY A 22 -5.69 6.67 2.04
CA GLY A 22 -6.88 6.57 2.90
C GLY A 22 -8.03 5.78 2.26
N VAL A 23 -8.25 5.95 0.94
CA VAL A 23 -9.23 5.16 0.18
C VAL A 23 -8.85 3.67 0.16
N ALA A 24 -7.56 3.35 -0.06
CA ALA A 24 -7.09 1.97 -0.08
C ALA A 24 -7.30 1.27 1.27
N MET A 25 -7.03 1.99 2.36
CA MET A 25 -7.28 1.51 3.73
C MET A 25 -8.75 1.25 4.01
N GLU A 26 -9.64 2.13 3.53
CA GLU A 26 -11.09 1.93 3.65
C GLU A 26 -11.56 0.72 2.83
N TYR A 27 -11.04 0.53 1.62
CA TYR A 27 -11.34 -0.68 0.84
C TYR A 27 -10.90 -1.95 1.56
N ARG A 28 -9.70 -1.97 2.15
CA ARG A 28 -9.23 -3.10 2.99
C ARG A 28 -10.19 -3.35 4.15
N ALA A 29 -10.59 -2.31 4.89
CA ALA A 29 -11.52 -2.44 6.02
C ALA A 29 -12.89 -3.01 5.62
N LEU A 30 -13.31 -2.79 4.37
CA LEU A 30 -14.54 -3.33 3.80
C LEU A 30 -14.39 -4.74 3.18
N GLY A 31 -13.20 -5.36 3.26
CA GLY A 31 -12.89 -6.64 2.61
C GLY A 31 -12.80 -6.56 1.08
N ARG A 32 -12.76 -5.35 0.53
CA ARG A 32 -12.68 -5.04 -0.91
C ARG A 32 -11.22 -5.04 -1.34
N LEU A 33 -10.59 -6.20 -1.23
CA LEU A 33 -9.13 -6.35 -1.34
C LEU A 33 -8.62 -6.02 -2.75
N ASP A 34 -9.37 -6.37 -3.79
CA ASP A 34 -9.02 -6.03 -5.19
C ASP A 34 -8.95 -4.51 -5.39
N GLU A 35 -9.96 -3.78 -4.89
CA GLU A 35 -9.98 -2.33 -5.00
C GLU A 35 -8.93 -1.67 -4.11
N ALA A 36 -8.61 -2.25 -2.96
CA ALA A 36 -7.53 -1.78 -2.10
C ALA A 36 -6.18 -1.85 -2.83
N VAL A 37 -5.83 -3.00 -3.42
CA VAL A 37 -4.58 -3.19 -4.18
C VAL A 37 -4.52 -2.23 -5.37
N ALA A 38 -5.58 -2.15 -6.17
CA ALA A 38 -5.65 -1.22 -7.31
C ALA A 38 -5.48 0.25 -6.85
N THR A 39 -5.97 0.59 -5.67
CA THR A 39 -5.82 1.93 -5.12
C THR A 39 -4.41 2.19 -4.60
N PHE A 40 -3.74 1.21 -3.99
CA PHE A 40 -2.33 1.34 -3.62
C PHE A 40 -1.43 1.56 -4.84
N HIS A 41 -1.69 0.90 -5.98
CA HIS A 41 -0.95 1.18 -7.20
C HIS A 41 -1.07 2.65 -7.66
N LYS A 42 -2.24 3.28 -7.49
CA LYS A 42 -2.38 4.73 -7.72
C LYS A 42 -1.54 5.56 -6.76
N VAL A 43 -1.39 5.13 -5.51
CA VAL A 43 -0.49 5.80 -4.56
C VAL A 43 0.94 5.77 -5.07
N HIS A 44 1.41 4.61 -5.56
CA HIS A 44 2.74 4.46 -6.14
C HIS A 44 2.94 5.27 -7.43
N GLU A 45 1.91 5.39 -8.28
CA GLU A 45 1.95 6.24 -9.47
C GLU A 45 2.09 7.73 -9.13
N LEU A 46 1.43 8.19 -8.06
CA LEU A 46 1.49 9.58 -7.62
C LEU A 46 2.78 9.89 -6.88
N ASP A 47 3.26 8.95 -6.06
CA ASP A 47 4.47 9.10 -5.28
C ASP A 47 5.13 7.72 -5.02
N PRO A 48 6.12 7.35 -5.83
CA PRO A 48 6.90 6.12 -5.62
C PRO A 48 7.70 6.12 -4.32
N SER A 49 7.87 7.27 -3.65
CA SER A 49 8.59 7.37 -2.37
C SER A 49 7.66 7.18 -1.17
N TYR A 50 6.36 6.95 -1.38
CA TYR A 50 5.40 6.68 -0.31
C TYR A 50 5.56 5.24 0.23
N VAL A 51 6.63 5.01 0.98
CA VAL A 51 7.08 3.69 1.48
C VAL A 51 5.97 2.91 2.20
N ALA A 52 5.15 3.59 3.00
CA ALA A 52 4.06 2.97 3.74
C ALA A 52 3.02 2.28 2.85
N ALA A 53 2.82 2.74 1.60
CA ALA A 53 1.85 2.14 0.68
C ALA A 53 2.30 0.75 0.21
N TYR A 54 3.60 0.51 0.03
CA TYR A 54 4.13 -0.79 -0.36
C TYR A 54 3.90 -1.85 0.72
N PHE A 55 4.21 -1.52 1.98
CA PHE A 55 3.99 -2.44 3.11
C PHE A 55 2.51 -2.78 3.28
N MET A 56 1.63 -1.77 3.22
CA MET A 56 0.19 -2.00 3.37
C MET A 56 -0.42 -2.74 2.18
N CYS A 57 0.03 -2.46 0.96
CA CYS A 57 -0.38 -3.20 -0.23
C CYS A 57 0.04 -4.68 -0.12
N ALA A 58 1.28 -4.95 0.33
CA ALA A 58 1.74 -6.31 0.57
C ALA A 58 0.88 -7.04 1.61
N GLN A 59 0.54 -6.40 2.73
CA GLN A 59 -0.38 -6.98 3.72
C GLN A 59 -1.74 -7.34 3.12
N VAL A 60 -2.32 -6.44 2.30
CA VAL A 60 -3.58 -6.70 1.61
C VAL A 60 -3.46 -7.86 0.61
N LEU A 61 -2.34 -7.96 -0.10
CA LEU A 61 -2.07 -9.08 -1.01
C LEU A 61 -1.98 -10.40 -0.24
N VAL A 62 -1.38 -10.42 0.96
CA VAL A 62 -1.39 -11.59 1.84
C VAL A 62 -2.80 -11.95 2.29
N GLU A 63 -3.60 -10.97 2.72
CA GLU A 63 -5.01 -11.17 3.10
C GLU A 63 -5.84 -11.74 1.94
N ARG A 64 -5.50 -11.36 0.71
CA ARG A 64 -6.12 -11.85 -0.53
C ARG A 64 -5.62 -13.24 -0.94
N GLY A 65 -4.54 -13.74 -0.35
CA GLY A 65 -3.89 -15.00 -0.72
C GLY A 65 -2.89 -14.90 -1.88
N GLU A 66 -2.59 -13.69 -2.35
CA GLU A 66 -1.69 -13.40 -3.47
C GLU A 66 -0.24 -13.23 -2.99
N VAL A 67 0.33 -14.33 -2.47
CA VAL A 67 1.66 -14.33 -1.83
C VAL A 67 2.76 -13.83 -2.77
N GLN A 68 2.73 -14.24 -4.04
CA GLN A 68 3.75 -13.80 -5.01
C GLN A 68 3.67 -12.29 -5.29
N GLY A 69 2.45 -11.75 -5.35
CA GLY A 69 2.25 -10.31 -5.43
C GLY A 69 2.80 -9.59 -4.20
N ALA A 70 2.51 -10.10 -3.00
CA ALA A 70 3.02 -9.52 -1.75
C ALA A 70 4.56 -9.50 -1.72
N ARG A 71 5.22 -10.59 -2.17
CA ARG A 71 6.68 -10.66 -2.27
C ARG A 71 7.25 -9.59 -3.20
N ALA A 72 6.63 -9.39 -4.36
CA ALA A 72 7.05 -8.36 -5.31
C ALA A 72 6.88 -6.95 -4.74
N GLU A 73 5.76 -6.71 -4.07
CA GLU A 73 5.45 -5.41 -3.46
C GLU A 73 6.42 -5.05 -2.32
N LEU A 74 6.77 -6.02 -1.48
CA LEU A 74 7.76 -5.86 -0.41
C LEU A 74 9.16 -5.59 -0.98
N ALA A 75 9.54 -6.29 -2.05
CA ALA A 75 10.83 -6.04 -2.71
C ALA A 75 10.93 -4.61 -3.26
N ALA A 76 9.87 -4.14 -3.92
CA ALA A 76 9.79 -2.77 -4.41
C ALA A 76 9.82 -1.75 -3.25
N GLY A 77 9.04 -1.98 -2.20
CA GLY A 77 8.98 -1.12 -1.02
C GLY A 77 10.31 -1.01 -0.28
N MET A 78 11.04 -2.12 -0.11
CA MET A 78 12.37 -2.12 0.50
C MET A 78 13.38 -1.30 -0.32
N ALA A 79 13.33 -1.37 -1.65
CA ALA A 79 14.17 -0.54 -2.50
C ALA A 79 13.90 0.95 -2.26
N ARG A 80 12.63 1.34 -2.22
CA ARG A 80 12.20 2.74 -1.94
C ARG A 80 12.55 3.19 -0.53
N ALA A 81 12.38 2.32 0.47
CA ALA A 81 12.76 2.60 1.85
C ALA A 81 14.27 2.85 1.98
N ASN A 82 15.10 2.04 1.33
CA ASN A 82 16.54 2.23 1.31
C ASN A 82 16.95 3.53 0.61
N GLU A 83 16.32 3.86 -0.53
CA GLU A 83 16.52 5.14 -1.24
C GLU A 83 16.18 6.34 -0.35
N ALA A 84 15.13 6.23 0.47
CA ALA A 84 14.68 7.25 1.40
C ALA A 84 15.49 7.29 2.72
N GLY A 85 16.40 6.34 2.95
CA GLY A 85 17.12 6.19 4.22
C GLY A 85 16.27 5.66 5.37
N ASP A 86 15.09 5.09 5.08
CA ASP A 86 14.18 4.51 6.07
C ASP A 86 14.53 3.03 6.32
N ALA A 87 15.60 2.81 7.07
CA ALA A 87 16.06 1.47 7.42
C ALA A 87 15.05 0.70 8.29
N HIS A 88 14.18 1.40 9.02
CA HIS A 88 13.15 0.77 9.86
C HIS A 88 12.06 0.15 8.99
N ALA A 89 11.50 0.91 8.05
CA ALA A 89 10.50 0.39 7.12
C ALA A 89 11.06 -0.76 6.26
N ALA A 90 12.33 -0.65 5.81
CA ALA A 90 12.99 -1.73 5.09
C ALA A 90 13.13 -3.02 5.93
N ALA A 91 13.34 -2.90 7.24
CA ALA A 91 13.41 -4.04 8.14
C ALA A 91 12.04 -4.69 8.36
N GLU A 92 10.98 -3.91 8.61
CA GLU A 92 9.61 -4.43 8.77
C GLU A 92 9.14 -5.17 7.51
N MET A 93 9.43 -4.61 6.32
CA MET A 93 9.08 -5.27 5.07
C MET A 93 9.85 -6.58 4.85
N ARG A 94 11.12 -6.63 5.27
CA ARG A 94 11.92 -7.86 5.20
C ARG A 94 11.38 -8.93 6.12
N GLU A 95 11.03 -8.56 7.35
CA GLU A 95 10.45 -9.49 8.33
C GLU A 95 9.14 -10.09 7.80
N LEU A 96 8.25 -9.26 7.25
CA LEU A 96 7.04 -9.76 6.61
C LEU A 96 7.38 -10.70 5.46
N LEU A 97 8.32 -10.35 4.59
CA LEU A 97 8.73 -11.16 3.43
C LEU A 97 9.24 -12.56 3.83
N GLU A 98 10.02 -12.64 4.91
CA GLU A 98 10.57 -13.87 5.46
C GLU A 98 9.50 -14.74 6.14
N SER A 99 8.44 -14.11 6.67
CA SER A 99 7.32 -14.82 7.29
C SER A 99 6.33 -15.42 6.28
N LEU A 100 6.39 -15.01 5.00
CA LEU A 100 5.50 -15.51 3.96
C LEU A 100 5.83 -16.97 3.60
N PRO A 101 4.81 -17.81 3.34
CA PRO A 101 4.99 -19.22 2.98
C PRO A 101 5.62 -19.42 1.59
#